data_AF-A0A924KUQ1-F1
#
_entry.id   AF-A0A924KUQ1-F1
#
_cell.length_a   1.000
_cell.length_b   1.000
_cell.length_c   1.000
_cell.angle_alpha   90.00
_cell.angle_beta   90.00
_cell.angle_gamma   90.00
#
_symmetry.space_group_name_H-M   'P 1'
#
loop_
_entity.id
_entity.type
_entity.pdbx_description
1 polymer ?
#
loop_
_entity_poly.entity_id
_entity_poly.type
_entity_poly.pdbx_seq_one_letter_code
_entity_poly.pdbx_strand_id
1 'polypeptide(L)'
;MKWRGNEVEVVVANRGPLVQSVVVAGRMANASRVFLGATITGRVREVPFREGALVKAEQVIVQLEDGEPLFVTELPLELGVIVALVATLCGVLAAAAPARSAAKLDPAQAIRI
;
A
#
# COMPACT_ATOMS: atom_id res chain seq x y z
N MET A 1 69.51 1.72 53.69
CA MET A 1 68.42 0.79 53.33
C MET A 1 67.98 1.09 51.90
N LYS A 2 68.41 0.30 50.91
CA LYS A 2 68.20 0.60 49.48
C LYS A 2 67.09 -0.30 48.95
N TRP A 3 65.84 0.17 49.02
CA TRP A 3 64.71 -0.50 48.38
C TRP A 3 64.86 -0.35 46.87
N ARG A 4 65.36 -1.39 46.19
CA ARG A 4 65.30 -1.50 44.74
C ARG A 4 63.95 -2.14 44.40
N GLY A 5 63.04 -1.35 43.85
CA GLY A 5 61.78 -1.85 43.30
C GLY A 5 62.04 -2.80 42.14
N ASN A 6 61.10 -3.72 41.93
CA ASN A 6 61.19 -4.68 40.84
C ASN A 6 61.00 -3.97 39.49
N GLU A 7 61.73 -4.39 38.46
CA GLU A 7 61.56 -3.85 37.11
C GLU A 7 60.22 -4.34 36.54
N VAL A 8 59.41 -3.41 36.04
CA VAL A 8 58.09 -3.68 35.47
C VAL A 8 57.99 -3.08 34.08
N GLU A 9 57.41 -3.85 33.15
CA GLU A 9 57.21 -3.43 31.78
C GLU A 9 56.13 -2.33 31.71
N VAL A 10 56.47 -1.21 31.07
CA VAL A 10 55.54 -0.08 30.86
C VAL A 10 55.40 0.17 29.37
N VAL A 11 54.15 0.20 28.89
CA VAL A 11 53.81 0.54 27.50
C VAL A 11 52.96 1.80 27.50
N VAL A 12 53.31 2.77 26.64
CA VAL A 12 52.57 4.03 26.48
C VAL A 12 51.38 3.80 25.55
N ALA A 13 50.16 4.01 26.05
CA ALA A 13 48.96 3.94 25.24
C ALA A 13 48.81 5.16 24.34
N ASN A 14 48.75 4.95 23.03
CA ASN A 14 48.48 6.00 22.05
C ASN A 14 46.99 6.04 21.71
N ARG A 15 46.41 7.23 21.64
CA ARG A 15 45.00 7.40 21.25
C ARG A 15 44.83 7.14 19.76
N GLY A 16 43.88 6.28 19.42
CA GLY A 16 43.44 6.03 18.05
C GLY A 16 41.95 5.64 18.05
N PRO A 17 41.29 5.69 16.89
CA PRO A 17 39.91 5.24 16.76
C PRO A 17 39.81 3.73 17.04
N LEU A 18 38.90 3.34 17.93
CA LEU A 18 38.57 1.93 18.21
C LEU A 18 37.26 1.59 17.50
N VAL A 19 37.33 0.72 16.49
CA VAL A 19 36.15 0.16 15.81
C VAL A 19 35.97 -1.28 16.25
N GLN A 20 34.79 -1.61 16.76
CA GLN A 20 34.43 -2.97 17.15
C GLN A 20 33.15 -3.38 16.42
N SER A 21 33.25 -4.44 15.62
CA SER A 21 32.09 -5.05 14.99
C SER A 21 31.44 -6.03 15.96
N VAL A 22 30.13 -5.89 16.18
CA VAL A 22 29.33 -6.85 16.95
C VAL A 22 28.63 -7.77 15.96
N VAL A 23 28.77 -9.08 16.14
CA VAL A 23 28.07 -10.08 15.31
C VAL A 23 26.73 -10.40 15.97
N VAL A 24 25.64 -10.23 15.23
CA VAL A 24 24.28 -10.56 15.66
C VAL A 24 23.60 -11.37 14.57
N ALA A 25 22.86 -12.41 14.96
CA ALA A 25 22.02 -13.17 14.03
C ALA A 25 20.67 -12.48 13.83
N GLY A 26 20.22 -12.38 12.58
CA GLY A 26 18.91 -11.86 12.22
C GLY A 26 18.32 -12.65 11.04
N ARG A 27 16.99 -12.74 10.97
CA ARG A 27 16.29 -13.27 9.80
C ARG A 27 15.72 -12.13 8.98
N MET A 28 15.89 -12.18 7.67
CA MET A 28 15.29 -11.21 6.75
C MET A 28 13.93 -11.71 6.29
N ALA A 29 12.92 -10.87 6.46
CA ALA A 29 11.59 -11.08 5.92
C ALA A 29 11.41 -10.26 4.64
N ASN A 30 10.55 -10.73 3.74
CA ASN A 30 10.15 -9.93 2.59
C ASN A 30 9.29 -8.75 3.09
N ALA A 31 9.46 -7.56 2.50
CA ALA A 31 8.68 -6.36 2.83
C ALA A 31 7.17 -6.58 2.64
N SER A 32 6.77 -7.40 1.66
CA SER A 32 5.39 -7.84 1.48
C SER A 32 5.36 -9.24 0.85
N ARG A 33 4.58 -10.15 1.44
CA ARG A 33 4.30 -11.48 0.88
C ARG A 33 2.81 -11.73 0.98
N VAL A 34 2.20 -12.05 -0.16
CA VAL A 34 0.78 -12.36 -0.25
C VAL A 34 0.63 -13.76 -0.82
N PHE A 35 -0.21 -14.57 -0.18
CA PHE A 35 -0.66 -15.84 -0.74
C PHE A 35 -1.94 -15.58 -1.52
N LEU A 36 -1.93 -15.90 -2.81
CA LEU A 36 -3.06 -15.71 -3.69
C LEU A 36 -3.87 -16.99 -3.74
N GLY A 37 -5.18 -16.87 -3.57
CA GLY A 37 -6.14 -17.95 -3.72
C GLY A 37 -7.34 -17.48 -4.53
N ALA A 38 -8.11 -18.42 -5.06
CA ALA A 38 -9.37 -18.10 -5.73
C ALA A 38 -10.52 -18.11 -4.70
N THR A 39 -11.36 -17.08 -4.72
CA THR A 39 -12.59 -17.02 -3.90
C THR A 39 -13.66 -17.99 -4.39
N ILE A 40 -13.56 -18.40 -5.65
CA ILE A 40 -14.46 -19.35 -6.31
C ILE A 40 -13.73 -20.67 -6.57
N THR A 41 -14.48 -21.78 -6.55
CA THR A 41 -13.96 -23.11 -6.89
C THR A 41 -14.26 -23.39 -8.36
N GLY A 42 -13.26 -23.83 -9.12
CA GLY A 42 -13.40 -24.16 -10.54
C GLY A 42 -12.18 -24.93 -11.05
N ARG A 43 -12.26 -25.46 -12.28
CA ARG A 43 -11.12 -26.13 -12.92
C ARG A 43 -10.13 -25.10 -13.44
N VAL A 44 -8.84 -25.28 -13.17
CA VAL A 44 -7.79 -24.42 -13.73
C VAL A 44 -7.65 -24.72 -15.22
N ARG A 45 -7.92 -23.73 -16.05
CA ARG A 45 -7.72 -23.78 -17.50
C ARG A 45 -6.25 -23.60 -17.84
N GLU A 46 -5.65 -22.52 -17.33
CA GLU A 46 -4.28 -22.14 -17.66
C GLU A 46 -3.62 -21.31 -16.57
N VAL A 47 -2.30 -21.47 -16.43
CA VAL A 47 -1.41 -20.60 -15.65
C VAL A 47 -0.38 -20.00 -16.63
N PRO A 48 -0.54 -18.73 -17.06
CA PRO A 48 0.25 -18.18 -18.16
C PRO A 48 1.69 -17.78 -17.77
N PHE A 49 2.17 -18.15 -16.58
CA PHE A 49 3.49 -17.79 -16.06
C PHE A 49 4.28 -19.01 -15.63
N ARG A 50 5.60 -18.86 -15.68
CA ARG A 50 6.54 -19.76 -15.03
C ARG A 50 6.84 -19.28 -13.62
N GLU A 51 7.23 -20.21 -12.78
CA GLU A 51 7.73 -19.91 -11.43
C GLU A 51 8.89 -18.91 -11.48
N GLY A 52 8.87 -17.92 -10.57
CA GLY A 52 9.86 -16.84 -10.52
C GLY A 52 9.64 -15.71 -11.52
N ALA A 53 8.58 -15.74 -12.33
CA ALA A 53 8.24 -14.63 -13.22
C ALA A 53 7.86 -13.36 -12.45
N LEU A 54 8.25 -12.20 -13.01
CA LEU A 54 7.80 -10.90 -12.51
C LEU A 54 6.38 -10.62 -13.02
N VAL A 55 5.52 -10.16 -12.13
CA VAL A 55 4.11 -9.86 -12.42
C VAL A 55 3.80 -8.43 -12.02
N LYS A 56 2.90 -7.78 -12.76
CA LYS A 56 2.40 -6.44 -12.43
C LYS A 56 1.05 -6.54 -11.72
N ALA A 57 0.65 -5.46 -11.06
CA ALA A 57 -0.72 -5.33 -10.57
C ALA A 57 -1.71 -5.49 -11.73
N GLU A 58 -2.89 -6.05 -11.43
CA GLU A 58 -4.00 -6.25 -12.37
C GLU A 58 -3.74 -7.27 -13.50
N GLN A 59 -2.57 -7.90 -13.52
CA GLN A 59 -2.27 -8.98 -14.43
C GLN A 59 -2.99 -10.26 -14.01
N VAL A 60 -3.65 -10.94 -14.95
CA VAL A 60 -4.31 -12.23 -14.70
C VAL A 60 -3.27 -13.28 -14.39
N ILE A 61 -3.34 -13.93 -13.22
CA ILE A 61 -2.34 -14.91 -12.75
C ILE A 61 -2.78 -16.36 -13.01
N VAL A 62 -4.07 -16.65 -12.92
CA VAL A 62 -4.67 -17.97 -13.15
C VAL A 62 -5.98 -17.78 -13.88
N GLN A 63 -6.24 -18.60 -14.90
CA GLN A 63 -7.52 -18.63 -15.61
C GLN A 63 -8.27 -19.91 -15.24
N LEU A 64 -9.52 -19.77 -14.81
CA LEU A 64 -10.44 -20.88 -14.56
C LEU A 64 -11.28 -21.16 -15.81
N GLU A 65 -11.77 -22.40 -15.97
CA GLU A 65 -12.58 -22.77 -17.13
C GLU A 65 -13.95 -22.10 -17.20
N ASP A 66 -14.48 -21.64 -16.06
CA ASP A 66 -15.80 -21.00 -15.98
C ASP A 66 -15.81 -19.57 -16.56
N GLY A 67 -14.72 -19.12 -17.17
CA GLY A 67 -14.69 -17.99 -18.10
C GLY A 67 -14.94 -16.61 -17.50
N GLU A 68 -15.42 -16.49 -16.27
CA GLU A 68 -15.65 -15.19 -15.65
C GLU A 68 -14.33 -14.63 -15.09
N PRO A 69 -13.85 -13.49 -15.63
CA PRO A 69 -12.68 -12.83 -15.06
C PRO A 69 -13.03 -12.28 -13.67
N LEU A 70 -12.14 -12.51 -12.69
CA LEU A 70 -12.28 -12.00 -11.31
C LEU A 70 -12.43 -10.47 -11.24
N PHE A 71 -12.05 -9.78 -12.32
CA PHE A 71 -12.34 -8.38 -12.59
C PHE A 71 -13.07 -8.28 -13.94
N VAL A 72 -14.37 -7.95 -13.90
CA VAL A 72 -15.16 -7.66 -15.11
C VAL A 72 -14.69 -6.29 -15.64
N THR A 73 -13.70 -6.29 -16.53
CA THR A 73 -13.22 -5.06 -17.20
C THR A 73 -14.06 -4.71 -18.43
N GLU A 74 -14.99 -5.56 -18.83
CA GLU A 74 -15.97 -5.26 -19.88
C GLU A 74 -17.25 -4.70 -19.26
N LEU A 75 -17.19 -3.45 -18.79
CA LEU A 75 -18.43 -2.70 -18.58
C LEU A 75 -18.99 -2.34 -19.96
N PRO A 76 -20.18 -2.84 -20.34
CA PRO A 76 -20.80 -2.42 -21.59
C PRO A 76 -20.98 -0.90 -21.54
N LEU A 77 -20.61 -0.23 -22.64
CA LEU A 77 -20.63 1.24 -22.74
C LEU A 77 -22.02 1.81 -22.39
N GLU A 78 -23.09 1.07 -22.71
CA GLU A 78 -24.46 1.41 -22.32
C GLU A 78 -24.65 1.51 -20.80
N LEU A 79 -24.15 0.53 -20.03
CA LEU A 79 -24.29 0.53 -18.57
C LEU A 79 -23.44 1.66 -17.95
N GLY A 80 -22.25 1.91 -18.49
CA GLY A 80 -21.40 3.02 -18.08
C GLY A 80 -22.08 4.38 -18.27
N VAL A 81 -22.71 4.60 -19.42
CA VAL A 81 -23.45 5.84 -19.72
C VAL A 81 -24.67 6.00 -18.80
N ILE A 82 -25.43 4.92 -18.58
CA ILE A 82 -26.60 4.95 -17.69
C ILE A 82 -26.18 5.32 -16.25
N VAL A 83 -25.14 4.66 -15.72
CA VAL A 83 -24.66 4.94 -14.35
C VAL A 83 -24.14 6.37 -14.24
N ALA A 84 -23.39 6.87 -15.22
CA ALA A 84 -22.92 8.24 -15.23
C ALA A 84 -24.07 9.26 -15.23
N LEU A 85 -25.11 9.02 -16.04
CA LEU A 85 -26.30 9.88 -16.10
C LEU A 85 -27.09 9.87 -14.79
N VAL A 86 -27.35 8.69 -14.23
CA VAL A 86 -28.08 8.54 -12.96
C VAL A 86 -27.30 9.15 -11.80
N ALA A 87 -25.98 8.93 -11.74
CA ALA A 87 -25.13 9.51 -10.72
C ALA A 87 -25.09 11.04 -10.81
N THR A 88 -24.97 11.60 -12.02
CA THR A 88 -24.98 13.05 -12.25
C THR A 88 -26.33 13.65 -11.89
N LEU A 89 -27.44 13.02 -12.31
CA LEU A 89 -28.79 13.49 -11.98
C LEU A 89 -29.05 13.45 -10.48
N CYS A 90 -28.72 12.33 -9.82
CA CYS A 90 -28.88 12.17 -8.37
C CYS A 90 -28.02 13.18 -7.61
N GLY A 91 -26.76 13.37 -8.01
CA GLY A 91 -25.86 14.37 -7.42
C GLY A 91 -26.40 15.80 -7.56
N VAL A 92 -26.88 16.17 -8.75
CA VAL A 92 -27.48 17.49 -9.00
C VAL A 92 -28.76 17.68 -8.16
N LEU A 93 -29.63 16.68 -8.09
CA LEU A 93 -30.86 16.75 -7.28
C LEU A 93 -30.56 16.83 -5.78
N ALA A 94 -29.61 16.04 -5.30
CA ALA A 94 -29.17 16.06 -3.91
C ALA A 94 -28.53 17.40 -3.53
N ALA A 95 -27.77 18.02 -4.45
CA ALA A 95 -27.17 19.35 -4.25
C ALA A 95 -28.18 20.50 -4.37
N ALA A 96 -29.26 20.32 -5.13
CA ALA A 96 -30.27 21.36 -5.33
C ALA A 96 -31.07 21.67 -4.04
N ALA A 97 -31.30 20.69 -3.17
CA ALA A 97 -32.00 20.88 -1.90
C ALA A 97 -31.28 21.85 -0.93
N PRO A 98 -29.98 21.67 -0.59
CA PRO A 98 -29.25 22.61 0.25
C PRO A 98 -29.04 23.97 -0.42
N ALA A 99 -28.84 24.03 -1.75
CA ALA A 99 -28.72 25.30 -2.47
C ALA A 99 -29.99 26.18 -2.36
N ARG A 100 -31.18 25.56 -2.44
CA ARG A 100 -32.45 26.26 -2.22
C ARG A 100 -32.62 26.73 -0.78
N SER A 101 -32.12 25.96 0.18
CA SER A 101 -32.14 26.36 1.60
C SER A 101 -31.21 27.53 1.87
N ALA A 102 -30.01 27.53 1.28
CA ALA A 102 -29.03 28.61 1.41
C ALA A 102 -29.51 29.92 0.75
N ALA A 103 -30.18 29.85 -0.41
CA ALA A 103 -30.69 31.04 -1.10
C ALA A 103 -31.84 31.76 -0.35
N LYS A 104 -32.52 31.08 0.59
CA LYS A 104 -33.56 31.69 1.42
C LYS A 104 -33.01 32.46 2.63
N LEU A 105 -31.75 32.25 2.99
CA LEU A 105 -31.06 33.03 4.02
C LEU A 105 -30.58 34.32 3.35
N ASP A 106 -31.27 35.43 3.61
CA ASP A 106 -30.86 36.76 3.13
C ASP A 106 -29.50 37.13 3.78
N PRO A 107 -28.40 37.18 3.00
CA PRO A 107 -27.07 37.47 3.55
C PRO A 107 -26.98 38.88 4.13
N ALA A 108 -27.88 39.80 3.76
CA ALA A 108 -27.87 41.18 4.26
C ALA A 108 -28.38 41.28 5.72
N GLN A 109 -29.25 40.37 6.17
CA GLN A 109 -29.77 40.35 7.55
C GLN A 109 -28.76 39.71 8.53
N ALA A 110 -27.96 38.75 8.06
CA ALA A 110 -26.98 38.04 8.91
C ALA A 110 -25.75 38.89 9.30
N ILE A 111 -25.47 39.98 8.55
CA ILE A 111 -24.30 40.86 8.77
C ILE A 111 -24.63 42.09 9.65
N ARG A 112 -25.90 42.26 10.07
CA ARG A 112 -26.39 43.39 10.87
C ARG A 112 -26.51 43.12 12.38
N ILE A 113 -25.70 42.19 12.92
CA ILE A 113 -25.51 42.00 14.37
C ILE A 113 -24.11 42.47 14.77
#